data_AF-A0A4R6SBJ6-F1
#
_entry.id   AF-A0A4R6SBJ6-F1
#
_cell.length_a   1.000
_cell.length_b   1.000
_cell.length_c   1.000
_cell.angle_alpha   90.00
_cell.angle_beta   90.00
_cell.angle_gamma   90.00
#
_symmetry.space_group_name_H-M   'P 1'
#
loop_
_entity.id
_entity.type
_entity.pdbx_description
1 polymer ?
#
loop_
_entity_poly.entity_id
_entity_poly.type
_entity_poly.pdbx_seq_one_letter_code
_entity_poly.pdbx_strand_id
1 'polypeptide(L)'
;MATEFAELRGHDAYSLLGVAPDASSEQIQRSYRRLMKGVHPDLNAGDDDVTSHAALLNAARQVLLTRRAAYDEFRRRPVAPPVAEPPPEPVPAPVREPETFPYAARPPRRRPAPPRWSSPRRVTPPRRRPRRRIRVVPLVLAVLAIAAAITFFVRNAEDQPEPTPSAAVPAKLAGTWKGTLKSPADKGFQVELTLTAGKTNGKVHYATGEGCDGAAVPTTTWKQALVFDTAFDQDGCDLGNLYVTSVSSTKVAVELHEQDKTLTGTLTKS
;
A
#
# COMPACT_ATOMS: atom_id res chain seq x y z
N MET A 1 18.48 0.97 19.78
CA MET A 1 18.37 0.36 18.43
C MET A 1 17.78 1.40 17.51
N ALA A 2 18.30 1.58 16.30
CA ALA A 2 17.70 2.52 15.35
C ALA A 2 16.27 2.03 15.03
N THR A 3 15.26 2.85 15.33
CA THR A 3 13.88 2.60 14.89
C THR A 3 13.81 2.85 13.39
N GLU A 4 14.18 1.84 12.62
CA GLU A 4 14.11 1.84 11.16
C GLU A 4 12.63 2.04 10.75
N PHE A 5 12.36 3.05 9.91
CA PHE A 5 11.01 3.46 9.48
C PHE A 5 10.06 3.91 10.62
N ALA A 6 10.59 4.51 11.69
CA ALA A 6 9.82 5.07 12.80
C ALA A 6 8.72 6.06 12.36
N GLU A 7 8.95 6.78 11.26
CA GLU A 7 8.02 7.73 10.65
C GLU A 7 6.68 7.10 10.25
N LEU A 8 6.63 5.78 10.05
CA LEU A 8 5.39 5.04 9.78
C LEU A 8 4.62 4.68 11.05
N ARG A 9 5.17 4.95 12.25
CA ARG A 9 4.58 4.66 13.57
C ARG A 9 4.11 3.20 13.71
N GLY A 10 4.82 2.26 13.10
CA GLY A 10 4.48 0.83 13.13
C GLY A 10 3.40 0.41 12.13
N HIS A 11 2.89 1.32 11.30
CA HIS A 11 1.96 0.99 10.22
C HIS A 11 2.68 0.54 8.95
N ASP A 12 1.97 -0.27 8.15
CA ASP A 12 2.44 -0.72 6.85
C ASP A 12 2.19 0.36 5.77
N ALA A 13 3.23 0.75 5.03
CA ALA A 13 3.17 1.86 4.07
C ALA A 13 2.27 1.55 2.86
N TYR A 14 2.23 0.29 2.41
CA TYR A 14 1.33 -0.15 1.34
C TYR A 14 -0.12 -0.09 1.80
N SER A 15 -0.39 -0.54 3.02
CA SER A 15 -1.71 -0.47 3.66
C SER A 15 -2.18 0.96 3.90
N LEU A 16 -1.28 1.86 4.32
CA LEU A 16 -1.60 3.29 4.51
C LEU A 16 -2.03 3.97 3.20
N LEU A 17 -1.42 3.60 2.07
CA LEU A 17 -1.78 4.14 0.76
C LEU A 17 -2.84 3.29 0.03
N GLY A 18 -3.29 2.17 0.58
CA GLY A 18 -4.26 1.28 -0.08
C GLY A 18 -3.77 0.74 -1.43
N VAL A 19 -2.47 0.46 -1.56
CA VAL A 19 -1.86 -0.04 -2.81
C VAL A 19 -1.19 -1.39 -2.59
N ALA A 20 -1.12 -2.20 -3.64
CA ALA A 20 -0.48 -3.51 -3.58
C ALA A 20 1.07 -3.41 -3.49
N PRO A 21 1.77 -4.43 -2.95
CA PRO A 21 3.23 -4.45 -2.85
C PRO A 21 3.96 -4.40 -4.20
N ASP A 22 3.28 -4.67 -5.31
CA ASP A 22 3.77 -4.60 -6.70
C ASP A 22 3.35 -3.31 -7.42
N ALA A 23 2.59 -2.42 -6.76
CA ALA A 23 2.08 -1.19 -7.37
C ALA A 23 3.19 -0.32 -7.97
N SER A 24 2.93 0.28 -9.12
CA SER A 24 3.84 1.19 -9.80
C SER A 24 3.99 2.52 -9.03
N SER A 25 5.06 3.26 -9.30
CA SER A 25 5.27 4.60 -8.72
C SER A 25 4.12 5.56 -9.05
N GLU A 26 3.51 5.41 -10.23
CA GLU A 26 2.36 6.20 -10.64
C GLU A 26 1.12 5.87 -9.81
N GLN A 27 0.84 4.57 -9.58
CA GLN A 27 -0.25 4.11 -8.73
C GLN A 27 -0.10 4.62 -7.29
N ILE A 28 1.12 4.55 -6.74
CA ILE A 28 1.45 5.09 -5.41
C ILE A 28 1.15 6.59 -5.34
N GLN A 29 1.61 7.37 -6.32
CA GLN A 29 1.37 8.82 -6.33
C GLN A 29 -0.11 9.17 -6.54
N ARG A 30 -0.83 8.39 -7.34
CA ARG A 30 -2.26 8.59 -7.60
C ARG A 30 -3.07 8.35 -6.34
N SER A 31 -2.85 7.22 -5.66
CA SER A 31 -3.54 6.92 -4.41
C SER A 31 -3.22 7.96 -3.32
N TYR A 32 -1.95 8.35 -3.20
CA TYR A 32 -1.55 9.42 -2.28
C TYR A 32 -2.30 10.74 -2.56
N ARG A 33 -2.39 11.18 -3.82
CA ARG A 33 -3.12 12.41 -4.17
C ARG A 33 -4.60 12.30 -3.83
N ARG A 34 -5.21 11.14 -4.07
CA ARG A 34 -6.62 10.89 -3.74
C ARG A 34 -6.85 11.00 -2.22
N LEU A 35 -6.03 10.31 -1.42
CA LEU A 35 -6.15 10.34 0.04
C LEU A 35 -5.88 11.74 0.61
N MET A 36 -4.86 12.44 0.12
CA MET A 36 -4.54 13.79 0.59
C MET A 36 -5.60 14.85 0.32
N LYS A 37 -6.51 14.65 -0.65
CA LYS A 37 -7.61 15.59 -0.87
C LYS A 37 -8.53 15.69 0.34
N GLY A 38 -8.78 14.59 1.05
CA GLY A 38 -9.66 14.59 2.22
C GLY A 38 -8.99 15.04 3.52
N VAL A 39 -7.65 14.96 3.60
CA VAL A 39 -6.90 15.22 4.84
C VAL A 39 -5.91 16.37 4.73
N HIS A 40 -6.07 17.25 3.74
CA HIS A 40 -5.16 18.37 3.54
C HIS A 40 -5.19 19.33 4.75
N PRO A 41 -4.04 19.74 5.31
CA PRO A 41 -3.99 20.61 6.48
C PRO A 41 -4.64 21.97 6.23
N ASP A 42 -4.58 22.49 5.00
CA ASP A 42 -5.22 23.77 4.65
C ASP A 42 -6.76 23.71 4.75
N LEU A 43 -7.36 22.52 4.53
CA LEU A 43 -8.81 22.33 4.61
C LEU A 43 -9.27 21.95 6.03
N ASN A 44 -8.35 21.41 6.84
CA ASN A 44 -8.64 20.86 8.17
C ASN A 44 -7.80 21.52 9.27
N ALA A 45 -7.62 22.84 9.17
CA ALA A 45 -6.78 23.58 10.11
C ALA A 45 -7.33 23.48 11.55
N GLY A 46 -6.49 22.99 12.48
CA GLY A 46 -6.83 22.85 13.89
C GLY A 46 -7.25 21.44 14.32
N ASP A 47 -7.29 20.46 13.41
CA ASP A 47 -7.47 19.06 13.75
C ASP A 47 -6.10 18.33 13.80
N ASP A 48 -5.63 18.06 15.01
CA ASP A 48 -4.35 17.38 15.27
C ASP A 48 -4.32 15.93 14.74
N ASP A 49 -5.48 15.30 14.65
CA ASP A 49 -5.60 13.92 14.17
C ASP A 49 -5.53 13.85 12.65
N VAL A 50 -6.16 14.81 11.95
CA VAL A 50 -6.05 14.95 10.49
C VAL A 50 -4.61 15.29 10.10
N THR A 51 -3.99 16.20 10.85
CA THR A 51 -2.57 16.57 10.65
C THR A 51 -1.66 15.36 10.84
N SER A 52 -1.89 14.57 11.88
CA SER A 52 -1.16 13.33 12.14
C SER A 52 -1.36 12.29 11.03
N HIS A 53 -2.56 12.17 10.49
CA HIS A 53 -2.85 11.24 9.39
C HIS A 53 -2.18 11.67 8.08
N ALA A 54 -2.27 12.96 7.73
CA ALA A 54 -1.57 13.53 6.58
C ALA A 54 -0.05 13.30 6.67
N ALA A 55 0.53 13.44 7.87
CA ALA A 55 1.94 13.13 8.11
C ALA A 55 2.29 11.65 7.85
N LEU A 56 1.42 10.72 8.24
CA LEU A 56 1.59 9.29 7.96
C LEU A 56 1.52 8.97 6.46
N LEU A 57 0.57 9.56 5.72
CA LEU A 57 0.46 9.38 4.28
C LEU A 57 1.69 9.92 3.54
N ASN A 58 2.20 11.07 3.98
CA ASN A 58 3.44 11.65 3.48
C ASN A 58 4.64 10.71 3.71
N ALA A 59 4.77 10.18 4.93
CA ALA A 59 5.82 9.23 5.28
C ALA A 59 5.74 7.95 4.43
N ALA A 60 4.53 7.37 4.30
CA ALA A 60 4.30 6.17 3.49
C ALA A 60 4.67 6.38 2.02
N ARG A 61 4.21 7.47 1.41
CA ARG A 61 4.59 7.83 0.03
C ARG A 61 6.10 7.97 -0.10
N GLN A 62 6.74 8.69 0.82
CA GLN A 62 8.18 8.94 0.75
C GLN A 62 8.97 7.63 0.83
N VAL A 63 8.61 6.75 1.76
CA VAL A 63 9.24 5.43 1.92
C VAL A 63 9.09 4.61 0.63
N LEU A 64 7.88 4.52 0.08
CA LEU A 64 7.62 3.71 -1.12
C LEU A 64 8.21 4.28 -2.42
N LEU A 65 8.45 5.59 -2.50
CA LEU A 65 9.08 6.20 -3.68
C LEU A 65 10.61 6.25 -3.61
N THR A 66 11.20 6.31 -2.42
CA THR A 66 12.66 6.53 -2.26
C THR A 66 13.41 5.37 -1.62
N ARG A 67 12.75 4.61 -0.73
CA ARG A 67 13.38 3.57 0.10
C ARG A 67 12.63 2.23 0.04
N ARG A 68 11.91 1.97 -1.05
CA ARG A 68 11.05 0.77 -1.21
C ARG A 68 11.79 -0.54 -0.99
N ALA A 69 12.98 -0.69 -1.58
CA ALA A 69 13.77 -1.91 -1.45
C ALA A 69 14.18 -2.18 0.01
N ALA A 70 14.67 -1.16 0.72
CA ALA A 70 15.02 -1.26 2.13
C ALA A 70 13.79 -1.54 3.00
N TYR A 71 12.65 -0.94 2.66
CA TYR A 71 11.39 -1.18 3.35
C TYR A 71 10.88 -2.62 3.16
N ASP A 72 10.98 -3.16 1.95
CA ASP A 72 10.59 -4.54 1.65
C ASP A 72 11.53 -5.57 2.30
N GLU A 73 12.80 -5.22 2.49
CA GLU A 73 13.75 -6.04 3.28
C GLU A 73 13.38 -6.01 4.76
N PHE A 74 13.11 -4.82 5.30
CA PHE A 74 12.64 -4.62 6.68
C PHE A 74 11.36 -5.42 6.97
N ARG A 75 10.37 -5.40 6.06
CA ARG A 75 9.13 -6.19 6.20
C ARG A 75 9.35 -7.70 6.15
N ARG A 76 10.36 -8.16 5.42
CA ARG A 76 10.69 -9.59 5.29
C ARG A 76 11.52 -10.11 6.44
N ARG A 77 12.16 -9.23 7.22
CA ARG A 77 12.95 -9.62 8.38
C ARG A 77 12.01 -10.29 9.39
N PRO A 78 12.25 -11.57 9.76
CA PRO A 78 11.48 -12.18 10.82
C PRO A 78 11.67 -11.33 12.08
N VAL A 79 10.56 -10.86 12.66
CA VAL A 79 10.59 -10.43 14.06
C VAL A 79 11.05 -11.67 14.81
N ALA A 80 12.24 -11.63 15.39
CA ALA A 80 12.73 -12.72 16.21
C ALA A 80 11.59 -13.08 17.18
N PRO A 81 11.14 -14.34 17.26
CA PRO A 81 10.16 -14.71 18.27
C PRO A 81 10.66 -14.17 19.61
N PRO A 82 9.78 -13.66 20.49
CA PRO A 82 10.21 -13.32 21.84
C PRO A 82 11.01 -14.52 22.33
N VAL A 83 12.27 -14.28 22.70
CA VAL A 83 13.23 -15.34 23.04
C VAL A 83 12.49 -16.29 23.95
N ALA A 84 12.09 -17.46 23.41
CA ALA A 84 11.55 -18.51 24.23
C ALA A 84 12.62 -18.71 25.30
N GLU A 85 12.23 -18.66 26.57
CA GLU A 85 13.15 -18.94 27.67
C GLU A 85 14.01 -20.13 27.24
N PRO A 86 15.36 -20.01 27.33
CA PRO A 86 16.22 -21.07 26.86
C PRO A 86 15.71 -22.37 27.48
N PRO A 87 15.49 -23.43 26.67
CA PRO A 87 15.01 -24.70 27.21
C PRO A 87 15.86 -25.04 28.43
N PRO A 88 15.27 -25.53 29.54
CA PRO A 88 16.02 -25.81 30.76
C PRO A 88 17.25 -26.62 30.37
N GLU A 89 18.43 -26.15 30.80
CA GLU A 89 19.70 -26.73 30.37
C GLU A 89 19.63 -28.26 30.46
N PRO A 90 20.07 -29.00 29.42
CA PRO A 90 20.10 -30.45 29.51
C PRO A 90 20.96 -30.83 30.71
N VAL A 91 20.37 -31.54 31.66
CA VAL A 91 21.08 -32.11 32.83
C VAL A 91 22.34 -32.80 32.29
N PRO A 92 23.54 -32.46 32.78
CA PRO A 92 24.77 -32.98 32.19
C PRO A 92 24.75 -34.51 32.23
N ALA A 93 24.94 -35.14 31.08
CA ALA A 93 25.12 -36.58 31.00
C ALA A 93 26.30 -37.00 31.88
N PRO A 94 26.28 -38.20 32.50
CA PRO A 94 27.41 -38.67 33.29
C PRO A 94 28.66 -38.65 32.43
N VAL A 95 29.72 -38.02 32.95
CA VAL A 95 31.02 -37.90 32.29
C VAL A 95 31.51 -39.30 31.94
N ARG A 96 31.46 -39.65 30.65
CA ARG A 96 32.15 -40.83 30.14
C ARG A 96 33.63 -40.51 30.06
N GLU A 97 34.41 -41.28 30.78
CA GLU A 97 35.87 -41.26 30.77
C GLU A 97 36.38 -41.42 29.32
N PRO A 98 37.32 -40.58 28.85
CA PRO A 98 37.75 -40.61 27.46
C PRO A 98 38.57 -41.88 27.19
N GLU A 99 38.08 -42.73 26.28
CA GLU A 99 38.92 -43.78 25.70
C GLU A 99 40.01 -43.14 24.85
N THR A 100 41.25 -43.53 25.14
CA THR A 100 42.45 -43.09 24.44
C THR A 100 42.44 -43.60 23.00
N PHE A 101 42.20 -42.72 22.03
CA PHE A 101 42.43 -43.03 20.62
C PHE A 101 43.91 -42.74 20.26
N PRO A 102 44.67 -43.70 19.70
CA PRO A 102 46.01 -43.42 19.21
C PRO A 102 45.92 -42.55 17.94
N TYR A 103 46.53 -41.37 18.02
CA TYR A 103 46.58 -40.39 16.93
C TYR A 103 47.45 -40.92 15.78
N ALA A 104 46.85 -41.31 14.65
CA ALA A 104 47.59 -41.59 13.42
C ALA A 104 47.98 -40.28 12.72
N ALA A 105 49.28 -40.11 12.45
CA ALA A 105 49.85 -38.92 11.84
C ALA A 105 49.34 -38.70 10.40
N ARG A 106 48.85 -37.48 10.11
CA ARG A 106 48.47 -37.06 8.74
C ARG A 106 49.72 -36.71 7.91
N PRO A 107 49.79 -37.11 6.62
CA PRO A 107 50.87 -36.71 5.73
C PRO A 107 50.71 -35.25 5.24
N PRO A 108 51.81 -34.55 4.89
CA PRO A 108 51.78 -33.16 4.47
C PRO A 108 51.21 -32.98 3.06
N ARG A 109 50.28 -32.04 2.89
CA ARG A 109 49.76 -31.61 1.58
C ARG A 109 50.79 -30.73 0.87
N ARG A 110 51.15 -31.09 -0.37
CA ARG A 110 52.03 -30.31 -1.27
C ARG A 110 51.31 -29.05 -1.75
N ARG A 111 52.04 -27.91 -1.77
CA ARG A 111 51.58 -26.63 -2.34
C ARG A 111 51.55 -26.71 -3.87
N PRO A 112 50.51 -26.17 -4.54
CA PRO A 112 50.51 -26.02 -6.00
C PRO A 112 51.40 -24.85 -6.45
N ALA A 113 51.93 -24.96 -7.68
CA ALA A 113 52.82 -23.99 -8.33
C ALA A 113 52.08 -22.71 -8.78
N PRO A 114 52.78 -21.56 -8.92
CA PRO A 114 52.18 -20.31 -9.36
C PRO A 114 51.89 -20.26 -10.88
N PRO A 115 50.89 -19.49 -11.33
CA PRO A 115 50.57 -19.35 -12.75
C PRO A 115 51.59 -18.50 -13.51
N ARG A 116 51.80 -18.87 -14.79
CA ARG A 116 52.64 -18.14 -15.77
C ARG A 116 51.95 -16.85 -16.24
N TRP A 117 52.70 -15.77 -16.26
CA TRP A 117 52.28 -14.49 -16.84
C TRP A 117 52.18 -14.56 -18.37
N SER A 118 51.09 -14.05 -18.93
CA SER A 118 50.91 -13.81 -20.37
C SER A 118 51.03 -12.31 -20.68
N SER A 119 51.81 -11.98 -21.72
CA SER A 119 52.15 -10.63 -22.18
C SER A 119 50.95 -9.77 -22.64
N PRO A 120 51.04 -8.41 -22.55
CA PRO A 120 49.94 -7.51 -22.92
C PRO A 120 49.71 -7.44 -24.43
N ARG A 121 48.43 -7.45 -24.84
CA ARG A 121 48.01 -7.22 -26.23
C ARG A 121 48.10 -5.73 -26.60
N ARG A 122 48.60 -5.47 -27.81
CA ARG A 122 48.68 -4.13 -28.44
C ARG A 122 47.30 -3.47 -28.53
N VAL A 123 47.24 -2.22 -28.08
CA VAL A 123 46.11 -1.29 -28.27
C VAL A 123 46.19 -0.71 -29.68
N THR A 124 45.14 -0.86 -30.49
CA THR A 124 44.96 -0.13 -31.75
C THR A 124 44.21 1.19 -31.53
N PRO A 125 44.57 2.29 -32.23
CA PRO A 125 43.92 3.58 -32.05
C PRO A 125 42.51 3.62 -32.68
N PRO A 126 41.60 4.49 -32.18
CA PRO A 126 40.24 4.58 -32.70
C PRO A 126 40.18 5.29 -34.06
N ARG A 127 39.39 4.74 -34.99
CA ARG A 127 39.03 5.38 -36.27
C ARG A 127 38.09 6.57 -36.04
N ARG A 128 38.44 7.72 -36.63
CA ARG A 128 37.61 8.95 -36.65
C ARG A 128 36.26 8.70 -37.34
N ARG A 129 35.16 9.04 -36.66
CA ARG A 129 33.80 9.03 -37.23
C ARG A 129 33.57 10.28 -38.09
N PRO A 130 32.93 10.19 -39.27
CA PRO A 130 32.53 11.37 -40.02
C PRO A 130 31.33 12.07 -39.35
N ARG A 131 31.36 13.41 -39.34
CA ARG A 131 30.26 14.26 -38.87
C ARG A 131 29.03 14.08 -39.78
N ARG A 132 27.99 13.39 -39.29
CA ARG A 132 26.67 13.36 -39.93
C ARG A 132 26.01 14.72 -39.74
N ARG A 133 25.68 15.40 -40.85
CA ARG A 133 24.80 16.57 -40.84
C ARG A 133 23.38 16.11 -40.51
N ILE A 134 22.80 16.65 -39.44
CA ILE A 134 21.43 16.37 -39.00
C ILE A 134 20.47 16.97 -40.04
N ARG A 135 19.68 16.12 -40.71
CA ARG A 135 18.52 16.55 -41.50
C ARG A 135 17.33 16.63 -40.53
N VAL A 136 16.46 17.63 -40.65
CA VAL A 136 15.40 18.01 -39.68
C VAL A 136 14.19 17.05 -39.66
N VAL A 137 14.11 16.13 -40.61
CA VAL A 137 13.03 15.14 -40.78
C VAL A 137 12.76 14.19 -39.58
N PRO A 138 13.73 13.67 -38.82
CA PRO A 138 13.45 12.75 -37.71
C PRO A 138 12.81 13.45 -36.50
N LEU A 139 12.90 14.77 -36.40
CA LEU A 139 12.29 15.53 -35.30
C LEU A 139 10.78 15.63 -35.46
N VAL A 140 10.28 15.79 -36.69
CA VAL A 140 8.83 15.81 -36.99
C VAL A 140 8.21 14.43 -36.76
N LEU A 141 8.88 13.35 -37.19
CA LEU A 141 8.41 11.98 -36.93
C LEU A 141 8.41 11.64 -35.43
N ALA A 142 9.39 12.14 -34.66
CA ALA A 142 9.41 11.95 -33.21
C ALA A 142 8.23 12.66 -32.52
N VAL A 143 7.90 13.89 -32.91
CA VAL A 143 6.75 14.62 -32.34
C VAL A 143 5.43 13.93 -32.66
N LEU A 144 5.25 13.43 -33.89
CA LEU A 144 4.05 12.68 -34.27
C LEU A 144 3.93 11.35 -33.51
N ALA A 145 5.04 10.64 -33.29
CA ALA A 145 5.06 9.43 -32.49
C ALA A 145 4.75 9.70 -31.01
N ILE A 146 5.24 10.81 -30.45
CA ILE A 146 4.92 11.23 -29.09
C ILE A 146 3.44 11.61 -28.97
N ALA A 147 2.89 12.35 -29.92
CA ALA A 147 1.47 12.70 -29.93
C ALA A 147 0.56 11.46 -30.03
N ALA A 148 0.93 10.48 -30.86
CA ALA A 148 0.23 9.20 -30.97
C ALA A 148 0.35 8.36 -29.69
N ALA A 149 1.52 8.38 -29.03
CA ALA A 149 1.72 7.70 -27.75
C ALA A 149 0.90 8.35 -26.62
N ILE A 150 0.79 9.68 -26.60
CA ILE A 150 -0.03 10.42 -25.63
C ILE A 150 -1.51 10.10 -25.85
N THR A 151 -2.01 10.12 -27.09
CA THR A 151 -3.42 9.79 -27.35
C THR A 151 -3.74 8.33 -27.05
N PHE A 152 -2.80 7.41 -27.29
CA PHE A 152 -2.93 6.00 -26.89
C PHE A 152 -2.93 5.83 -25.35
N PHE A 153 -2.04 6.53 -24.64
CA PHE A 153 -2.00 6.50 -23.17
C PHE A 153 -3.24 7.12 -22.52
N VAL A 154 -3.76 8.23 -23.06
CA VAL A 154 -4.99 8.86 -22.57
C VAL A 154 -6.20 7.95 -22.82
N ARG A 155 -6.28 7.28 -23.97
CA ARG A 155 -7.35 6.29 -24.24
C ARG A 155 -7.27 5.05 -23.34
N ASN A 156 -6.07 4.59 -22.99
CA ASN A 156 -5.89 3.46 -22.07
C ASN A 156 -6.02 3.84 -20.59
N ALA A 157 -6.18 5.12 -20.25
CA ALA A 157 -6.36 5.54 -18.86
C ALA A 157 -7.77 5.25 -18.32
N GLU A 158 -8.74 5.00 -19.22
CA GLU A 158 -10.15 4.71 -18.89
C GLU A 158 -10.38 3.29 -18.37
N ASP A 159 -9.46 2.34 -18.64
CA ASP A 159 -9.50 1.00 -18.06
C ASP A 159 -8.79 1.01 -16.69
N GLN A 160 -9.42 1.59 -15.67
CA GLN A 160 -8.96 1.42 -14.29
C GLN A 160 -9.39 0.03 -13.79
N PRO A 161 -8.47 -0.92 -13.52
CA PRO A 161 -8.81 -2.11 -12.77
C PRO A 161 -9.28 -1.68 -11.37
N GLU A 162 -10.41 -2.25 -10.94
CA GLU A 162 -11.03 -2.03 -9.63
C GLU A 162 -9.99 -2.03 -8.49
N PRO A 163 -10.17 -1.20 -7.44
CA PRO A 163 -9.24 -1.14 -6.31
C PRO A 163 -9.09 -2.53 -5.68
N THR A 164 -7.88 -3.08 -5.76
CA THR A 164 -7.54 -4.39 -5.15
C THR A 164 -7.80 -4.32 -3.65
N PRO A 165 -8.67 -5.18 -3.09
CA PRO A 165 -9.18 -4.99 -1.74
C PRO A 165 -8.19 -5.49 -0.68
N SER A 166 -7.89 -4.63 0.30
CA SER A 166 -6.82 -4.86 1.28
C SER A 166 -7.30 -5.31 2.67
N ALA A 167 -8.61 -5.34 2.94
CA ALA A 167 -9.14 -5.79 4.24
C ALA A 167 -10.41 -6.66 4.10
N ALA A 168 -10.47 -7.79 4.81
CA ALA A 168 -11.69 -8.60 4.86
C ALA A 168 -12.72 -7.97 5.81
N VAL A 169 -14.01 -7.99 5.44
CA VAL A 169 -15.10 -7.50 6.28
C VAL A 169 -15.16 -8.33 7.59
N PRO A 170 -15.05 -7.68 8.78
CA PRO A 170 -15.20 -8.35 10.06
C PRO A 170 -16.61 -8.91 10.25
N ALA A 171 -16.74 -10.09 10.87
CA ALA A 171 -18.04 -10.73 11.13
C ALA A 171 -19.03 -9.83 11.91
N LYS A 172 -18.53 -8.94 12.76
CA LYS A 172 -19.33 -7.98 13.54
C LYS A 172 -20.06 -6.96 12.66
N LEU A 173 -19.50 -6.63 11.50
CA LEU A 173 -20.05 -5.66 10.55
C LEU A 173 -20.83 -6.34 9.42
N ALA A 174 -20.87 -7.68 9.37
CA ALA A 174 -21.60 -8.39 8.34
C ALA A 174 -23.12 -8.26 8.53
N GLY A 175 -23.83 -7.99 7.44
CA GLY A 175 -25.28 -7.79 7.38
C GLY A 175 -25.66 -6.64 6.45
N THR A 176 -26.97 -6.41 6.35
CA THR A 176 -27.53 -5.26 5.66
C THR A 176 -27.83 -4.18 6.69
N TRP A 177 -27.32 -2.98 6.46
CA TRP A 177 -27.43 -1.84 7.35
C TRP A 177 -28.17 -0.73 6.62
N LYS A 178 -29.22 -0.20 7.23
CA LYS A 178 -30.03 0.90 6.65
C LYS A 178 -30.13 2.05 7.62
N GLY A 179 -30.13 3.27 7.11
CA GLY A 179 -30.32 4.46 7.92
C GLY A 179 -30.17 5.73 7.09
N THR A 180 -30.09 6.86 7.78
CA THR A 180 -30.06 8.16 7.12
C THR A 180 -28.79 8.91 7.52
N LEU A 181 -28.04 9.37 6.53
CA LEU A 181 -26.91 10.28 6.73
C LEU A 181 -27.40 11.71 6.55
N LYS A 182 -27.03 12.60 7.48
CA LYS A 182 -27.44 14.02 7.48
C LYS A 182 -26.23 14.92 7.68
N SER A 183 -26.27 16.08 7.04
CA SER A 183 -25.34 17.19 7.25
C SER A 183 -26.09 18.29 7.99
N PRO A 184 -25.42 19.15 8.78
CA PRO A 184 -26.07 20.28 9.44
C PRO A 184 -26.86 21.20 8.49
N ALA A 185 -26.49 21.22 7.20
CA ALA A 185 -27.08 22.09 6.19
C ALA A 185 -28.19 21.42 5.33
N ASP A 186 -28.31 20.08 5.34
CA ASP A 186 -29.12 19.34 4.36
C ASP A 186 -30.06 18.32 5.02
N LYS A 187 -31.18 18.00 4.35
CA LYS A 187 -32.19 17.04 4.85
C LYS A 187 -31.66 15.60 4.99
N GLY A 188 -30.50 15.32 4.39
CA GLY A 188 -29.87 14.01 4.34
C GLY A 188 -30.54 13.05 3.37
N PHE A 189 -29.98 11.86 3.24
CA PHE A 189 -30.44 10.80 2.35
C PHE A 189 -30.30 9.43 3.01
N GLN A 190 -31.05 8.45 2.50
CA GLN A 190 -30.95 7.08 3.00
C GLN A 190 -29.77 6.35 2.39
N VAL A 191 -29.11 5.55 3.21
CA VAL A 191 -28.01 4.69 2.83
C VAL A 191 -28.34 3.26 3.22
N GLU A 192 -28.14 2.36 2.28
CA GLU A 192 -28.21 0.92 2.50
C GLU A 192 -26.84 0.29 2.18
N LEU A 193 -26.22 -0.32 3.18
CA LEU A 193 -24.90 -0.94 3.08
C LEU A 193 -25.03 -2.45 3.36
N THR A 194 -24.69 -3.27 2.39
CA THR A 194 -24.71 -4.74 2.51
C THR A 194 -23.29 -5.27 2.55
N LEU A 195 -22.89 -5.81 3.70
CA LEU A 195 -21.57 -6.36 3.96
C LEU A 195 -21.64 -7.86 4.21
N THR A 196 -20.75 -8.64 3.58
CA THR A 196 -20.65 -10.09 3.82
C THR A 196 -19.36 -10.40 4.57
N ALA A 197 -19.43 -11.16 5.67
CA ALA A 197 -18.25 -11.53 6.45
C ALA A 197 -17.21 -12.24 5.57
N GLY A 198 -15.94 -11.86 5.72
CA GLY A 198 -14.83 -12.47 4.98
C GLY A 198 -14.74 -12.09 3.50
N LYS A 199 -15.74 -11.41 2.94
CA LYS A 199 -15.62 -10.80 1.62
C LYS A 199 -14.81 -9.51 1.70
N THR A 200 -14.25 -9.18 0.56
CA THR A 200 -13.39 -8.03 0.31
C THR A 200 -14.12 -6.91 -0.43
N ASN A 201 -15.43 -7.06 -0.63
CA ASN A 201 -16.34 -6.06 -1.18
C ASN A 201 -17.73 -6.18 -0.55
N GLY A 202 -18.40 -5.05 -0.43
CA GLY A 202 -19.81 -4.91 -0.07
C GLY A 202 -20.58 -4.17 -1.16
N LYS A 203 -21.89 -4.07 -1.00
CA LYS A 203 -22.75 -3.24 -1.85
C LYS A 203 -23.21 -2.03 -1.07
N VAL A 204 -23.26 -0.87 -1.71
CA VAL A 204 -23.79 0.35 -1.13
C VAL A 204 -24.82 0.95 -2.07
N HIS A 205 -25.93 1.43 -1.51
CA HIS A 205 -26.97 2.14 -2.23
C HIS A 205 -27.26 3.46 -1.53
N TYR A 206 -27.18 4.58 -2.26
CA TYR A 206 -27.57 5.90 -1.79
C TYR A 206 -28.89 6.31 -2.45
N ALA A 207 -29.90 6.58 -1.63
CA ALA A 207 -31.20 7.08 -2.09
C ALA A 207 -31.16 8.60 -2.34
N THR A 208 -30.25 9.04 -3.21
CA THR A 208 -30.07 10.42 -3.66
C THR A 208 -30.52 10.56 -5.11
N GLY A 209 -31.47 11.45 -5.40
CA GLY A 209 -31.95 11.64 -6.77
C GLY A 209 -32.59 10.38 -7.36
N GLU A 210 -31.97 9.82 -8.41
CA GLU A 210 -32.40 8.59 -9.10
C GLU A 210 -31.95 7.29 -8.41
N GLY A 211 -31.12 7.37 -7.37
CA GLY A 211 -30.59 6.23 -6.65
C GLY A 211 -29.24 5.77 -7.20
N CYS A 212 -28.22 5.81 -6.36
CA CYS A 212 -26.86 5.45 -6.70
C CYS A 212 -26.54 4.06 -6.15
N ASP A 213 -26.33 3.08 -7.04
CA ASP A 213 -25.84 1.75 -6.68
C ASP A 213 -24.33 1.66 -6.90
N GLY A 214 -23.62 1.06 -5.95
CA GLY A 214 -22.17 0.96 -5.99
C GLY A 214 -21.59 -0.17 -5.15
N ALA A 215 -20.27 -0.30 -5.24
CA ALA A 215 -19.46 -1.20 -4.44
C ALA A 215 -18.83 -0.45 -3.26
N ALA A 216 -18.82 -1.08 -2.08
CA ALA A 216 -18.11 -0.59 -0.91
C ALA A 216 -16.90 -1.49 -0.64
N VAL A 217 -15.70 -0.98 -0.90
CA VAL A 217 -14.46 -1.75 -0.81
C VAL A 217 -13.72 -1.42 0.50
N PRO A 218 -13.67 -2.34 1.48
CA PRO A 218 -12.92 -2.13 2.72
C PRO A 218 -11.42 -1.95 2.44
N THR A 219 -10.88 -0.79 2.84
CA THR A 219 -9.48 -0.43 2.61
C THR A 219 -8.63 -0.63 3.85
N THR A 220 -8.95 0.08 4.94
CA THR A 220 -8.16 0.08 6.18
C THR A 220 -9.02 0.49 7.39
N THR A 221 -8.49 0.34 8.60
CA THR A 221 -9.15 0.79 9.84
C THR A 221 -8.56 2.10 10.35
N TRP A 222 -9.40 3.09 10.64
CA TRP A 222 -9.03 4.37 11.26
C TRP A 222 -9.79 4.56 12.58
N LYS A 223 -9.09 4.80 13.69
CA LYS A 223 -9.70 5.02 15.03
C LYS A 223 -10.86 4.04 15.37
N GLN A 224 -10.68 2.74 15.06
CA GLN A 224 -11.67 1.67 15.23
C GLN A 224 -12.85 1.64 14.23
N ALA A 225 -12.93 2.61 13.31
CA ALA A 225 -13.81 2.59 12.15
C ALA A 225 -13.16 1.79 11.02
N LEU A 226 -13.96 1.01 10.28
CA LEU A 226 -13.55 0.41 9.02
C LEU A 226 -13.88 1.39 7.88
N VAL A 227 -12.88 1.75 7.09
CA VAL A 227 -13.01 2.67 5.96
C VAL A 227 -13.36 1.86 4.71
N PHE A 228 -14.41 2.29 4.01
CA PHE A 228 -14.82 1.75 2.72
C PHE A 228 -14.62 2.81 1.64
N ASP A 229 -13.84 2.45 0.63
CA ASP A 229 -13.76 3.19 -0.63
C ASP A 229 -15.04 2.86 -1.41
N THR A 230 -15.85 3.86 -1.74
CA THR A 230 -17.12 3.63 -2.46
C THR A 230 -16.95 3.95 -3.93
N ALA A 231 -17.32 3.01 -4.80
CA ALA A 231 -17.25 3.13 -6.24
C ALA A 231 -18.66 2.98 -6.82
N PHE A 232 -19.08 3.95 -7.64
CA PHE A 232 -20.40 3.99 -8.26
C PHE A 232 -20.27 3.96 -9.79
N ASP A 233 -21.22 3.31 -10.45
CA ASP A 233 -21.27 3.27 -11.93
C ASP A 233 -21.74 4.60 -12.53
N GLN A 234 -22.33 5.46 -11.71
CA GLN A 234 -22.97 6.72 -12.13
C GLN A 234 -22.12 7.93 -11.71
N ASP A 235 -21.90 8.85 -12.65
CA ASP A 235 -21.18 10.10 -12.40
C ASP A 235 -21.92 10.98 -11.38
N GLY A 236 -21.18 11.51 -10.40
CA GLY A 236 -21.73 12.38 -9.35
C GLY A 236 -22.28 11.65 -8.11
N CYS A 237 -22.23 10.31 -8.08
CA CYS A 237 -22.60 9.51 -6.92
C CYS A 237 -21.43 9.24 -5.94
N ASP A 238 -20.19 9.46 -6.37
CA ASP A 238 -19.01 9.34 -5.52
C ASP A 238 -18.91 10.54 -4.57
N LEU A 239 -19.35 10.31 -3.33
CA LEU A 239 -19.28 11.27 -2.23
C LEU A 239 -18.04 11.05 -1.35
N GLY A 240 -17.13 10.13 -1.71
CA GLY A 240 -15.91 9.82 -0.98
C GLY A 240 -15.97 8.57 -0.11
N ASN A 241 -15.12 8.53 0.92
CA ASN A 241 -14.95 7.36 1.77
C ASN A 241 -16.03 7.28 2.85
N LEU A 242 -16.53 6.06 3.09
CA LEU A 242 -17.48 5.75 4.15
C LEU A 242 -16.74 5.18 5.37
N TYR A 243 -16.85 5.84 6.52
CA TYR A 243 -16.22 5.42 7.76
C TYR A 243 -17.27 4.76 8.64
N VAL A 244 -17.13 3.46 8.90
CA VAL A 244 -18.14 2.66 9.63
C VAL A 244 -17.59 2.18 10.95
N THR A 245 -18.20 2.64 12.04
CA THR A 245 -17.82 2.27 13.42
C THR A 245 -18.89 1.37 14.03
N SER A 246 -18.48 0.20 14.53
CA SER A 246 -19.37 -0.72 15.24
C SER A 246 -19.77 -0.13 16.60
N VAL A 247 -21.05 0.21 16.78
CA VAL A 247 -21.59 0.68 18.07
C VAL A 247 -22.17 -0.50 18.85
N SER A 248 -22.92 -1.38 18.19
CA SER A 248 -23.47 -2.62 18.76
C SER A 248 -23.67 -3.68 17.66
N SER A 249 -24.18 -4.85 18.03
CA SER A 249 -24.54 -5.90 17.06
C SER A 249 -25.66 -5.49 16.08
N THR A 250 -26.42 -4.44 16.39
CA THR A 250 -27.57 -3.96 15.61
C THR A 250 -27.47 -2.51 15.16
N LYS A 251 -26.40 -1.80 15.56
CA LYS A 251 -26.17 -0.40 15.19
C LYS A 251 -24.71 -0.14 14.79
N VAL A 252 -24.53 0.60 13.71
CA VAL A 252 -23.23 1.16 13.29
C VAL A 252 -23.37 2.66 13.14
N ALA A 253 -22.36 3.39 13.62
CA ALA A 253 -22.20 4.80 13.33
C ALA A 253 -21.47 4.93 11.99
N VAL A 254 -21.93 5.86 11.16
CA VAL A 254 -21.39 6.07 9.83
C VAL A 254 -21.12 7.55 9.62
N GLU A 255 -19.93 7.83 9.14
CA GLU A 255 -19.45 9.17 8.79
C GLU A 255 -18.99 9.14 7.33
N LEU A 256 -19.37 10.16 6.57
CA LEU A 256 -18.98 10.34 5.19
C LEU A 256 -18.45 11.76 5.03
N HIS A 257 -17.22 11.87 4.52
CA HIS A 257 -16.53 13.14 4.35
C HIS A 257 -16.57 13.54 2.88
N GLU A 258 -17.44 14.49 2.58
CA GLU A 258 -17.51 15.19 1.30
C GLU A 258 -16.62 16.45 1.39
N GLN A 259 -16.09 16.94 0.26
CA GLN A 259 -15.03 17.96 0.17
C GLN A 259 -15.12 19.10 1.20
N ASP A 260 -16.32 19.65 1.44
CA ASP A 260 -16.56 20.75 2.39
C ASP A 260 -17.59 20.41 3.49
N LYS A 261 -18.03 19.15 3.60
CA LYS A 261 -19.13 18.74 4.48
C LYS A 261 -18.92 17.34 5.05
N THR A 262 -19.25 17.16 6.32
CA THR A 262 -19.30 15.82 6.93
C THR A 262 -20.75 15.42 7.17
N LEU A 263 -21.14 14.31 6.55
CA LEU A 263 -22.44 13.67 6.70
C LEU A 263 -22.29 12.60 7.78
N THR A 264 -23.14 12.65 8.81
CA THR A 264 -23.12 11.65 9.89
C THR A 264 -24.48 11.00 10.06
N GLY A 265 -24.48 9.77 10.53
CA GLY A 265 -25.71 9.05 10.81
C GLY A 265 -25.46 7.73 11.52
N THR A 266 -26.56 7.07 11.86
CA THR A 266 -26.53 5.72 12.44
C THR A 266 -27.33 4.81 11.54
N LEU A 267 -26.71 3.71 11.11
CA LEU A 267 -27.39 2.65 10.37
C LEU A 267 -27.77 1.54 11.35
N THR A 268 -28.98 1.01 11.18
CA THR A 268 -29.50 -0.14 11.92
C THR A 268 -29.44 -1.38 11.05
N LYS A 269 -29.13 -2.51 11.68
CA LYS A 269 -29.13 -3.80 11.01
C LYS A 269 -30.58 -4.16 10.63
N SER A 270 -30.79 -4.41 9.34
CA SER A 270 -32.06 -4.88 8.78
C SER A 270 -32.20 -6.39 8.88
#